data_AF-A0A528FIR5-F1
#
_entry.id   AF-A0A528FIR5-F1
#
_cell.length_a   1.000
_cell.length_b   1.000
_cell.length_c   1.000
_cell.angle_alpha   90.00
_cell.angle_beta   90.00
_cell.angle_gamma   90.00
#
_symmetry.space_group_name_H-M   'P 1'
#
loop_
_entity.id
_entity.type
_entity.pdbx_description
1 polymer ?
#
loop_
_entity_poly.entity_id
_entity_poly.type
_entity_poly.pdbx_seq_one_letter_code
_entity_poly.pdbx_strand_id
1 'polypeptide(L)' 'MKLLVILAPYDSGLYHAGCGQGPDAIIAGGLVDELAFRGHDVVVEDIGEVGDAQKR' A
#
# COMPACT_ATOMS: atom_id res chain seq x y z
N MET A 1 -8.68 15.04 -7.76
CA MET A 1 -7.88 15.53 -6.60
C MET A 1 -6.58 14.76 -6.52
N LYS A 2 -5.50 15.34 -5.99
CA LYS A 2 -4.24 14.60 -5.78
C LYS A 2 -4.33 13.68 -4.58
N LEU A 3 -4.01 12.40 -4.77
CA LEU A 3 -4.01 11.36 -3.75
C LEU A 3 -2.62 10.72 -3.69
N LEU A 4 -2.14 10.47 -2.47
CA LEU A 4 -0.96 9.65 -2.21
C LEU A 4 -1.42 8.37 -1.52
N VAL A 5 -1.09 7.23 -2.13
CA VAL A 5 -1.35 5.90 -1.59
C VAL A 5 -0.02 5.35 -1.09
N ILE A 6 0.05 5.04 0.20
CA ILE A 6 1.25 4.49 0.83
C ILE A 6 1.06 2.99 1.02
N LEU A 7 1.91 2.19 0.40
CA LEU A 7 2.00 0.76 0.65
C LEU A 7 2.90 0.53 1.86
N ALA A 8 2.28 0.01 2.92
CA ALA A 8 2.92 -0.21 4.20
C ALA A 8 2.74 -1.69 4.59
N PRO A 9 3.41 -2.63 3.91
CA PRO A 9 3.31 -4.05 4.21
C PRO A 9 3.85 -4.32 5.61
N TYR A 10 2.94 -4.59 6.55
CA TYR A 10 3.24 -4.89 7.94
C TYR A 10 2.84 -6.32 8.27
N ASP A 11 3.84 -7.17 8.46
CA ASP A 11 3.64 -8.59 8.74
C ASP A 11 4.14 -9.02 10.13
N SER A 12 4.75 -8.10 10.89
CA SER A 12 5.38 -8.33 12.19
C SER A 12 4.41 -8.20 13.38
N GLY A 13 3.10 -8.36 13.16
CA GLY A 13 2.08 -8.34 14.21
C GLY A 13 2.07 -9.59 15.09
N LEU A 14 1.44 -9.49 16.27
CA LEU A 14 1.52 -10.50 17.34
C LEU A 14 0.81 -11.84 17.03
N TYR A 15 -0.20 -11.83 16.15
CA TYR A 15 -1.14 -12.97 16.03
C TYR A 15 -1.29 -13.54 14.62
N HIS A 16 -0.98 -12.80 13.55
CA HIS A 16 -1.24 -13.24 12.18
C HIS A 16 -0.18 -12.72 11.20
N ALA A 17 0.48 -13.65 10.51
CA ALA A 17 1.24 -13.38 9.29
C ALA A 17 0.30 -13.40 8.07
N GLY A 18 0.70 -12.74 6.98
CA GLY A 18 -0.05 -12.60 5.73
C GLY A 18 -0.62 -11.20 5.48
N CYS A 19 -0.72 -10.33 6.48
CA CYS A 19 -1.19 -8.94 6.29
C CYS A 19 -0.22 -8.11 5.45
N GLY A 20 1.07 -8.49 5.41
CA GLY A 20 2.05 -7.90 4.51
C GLY A 20 1.70 -8.01 3.02
N GLN A 21 0.87 -8.98 2.62
CA GLN A 21 0.43 -9.16 1.23
C GLN A 21 -0.79 -8.30 0.85
N GLY A 22 -1.46 -7.70 1.85
CA GLY A 22 -2.67 -6.90 1.65
C GLY A 22 -2.49 -5.70 0.72
N PRO A 23 -1.45 -4.85 0.92
CA PRO A 23 -1.21 -3.70 0.06
C PRO A 23 -1.06 -4.08 -1.42
N ASP A 24 -0.23 -5.09 -1.71
CA ASP A 24 -0.05 -5.61 -3.08
C ASP A 24 -1.35 -6.16 -3.67
N ALA A 25 -2.12 -6.90 -2.88
CA ALA A 25 -3.42 -7.43 -3.32
C ALA A 25 -4.43 -6.32 -3.65
N ILE A 26 -4.43 -5.21 -2.91
CA ILE A 26 -5.29 -4.05 -3.16
C ILE A 26 -4.89 -3.34 -4.46
N ILE A 27 -3.59 -3.18 -4.72
CA ILE A 27 -3.10 -2.57 -5.96
C ILE A 27 -3.40 -3.47 -7.16
N ALA A 28 -3.12 -4.77 -7.05
CA ALA A 28 -3.45 -5.76 -8.07
C ALA A 28 -4.96 -5.86 -8.33
N GLY A 29 -5.80 -5.53 -7.34
CA GLY A 29 -7.25 -5.44 -7.45
C GLY A 29 -7.76 -4.22 -8.23
N GLY A 30 -6.89 -3.33 -8.70
CA GLY A 30 -7.25 -2.21 -9.57
C GLY A 30 -7.65 -0.94 -8.84
N LEU A 31 -7.28 -0.77 -7.56
CA LEU A 31 -7.60 0.45 -6.81
C LEU A 31 -7.09 1.71 -7.51
N VAL A 32 -5.86 1.68 -8.03
CA VAL A 32 -5.24 2.83 -8.72
C VAL A 32 -6.01 3.17 -10.00
N ASP A 33 -6.38 2.15 -10.77
CA ASP A 33 -7.10 2.31 -12.03
C ASP A 33 -8.51 2.89 -11.80
N GLU A 34 -9.22 2.41 -10.78
CA GLU A 34 -10.55 2.92 -10.41
C GLU A 34 -10.48 4.38 -9.91
N LEU A 35 -9.46 4.73 -9.12
CA LEU A 35 -9.26 6.09 -8.65
C LEU A 35 -8.89 7.04 -9.81
N ALA A 36 -8.03 6.59 -10.73
CA ALA A 36 -7.69 7.34 -11.94
C ALA A 36 -8.92 7.53 -12.84
N PHE A 37 -9.74 6.50 -13.02
CA PHE A 37 -11.00 6.55 -13.79
C PHE A 37 -11.99 7.58 -13.23
N ARG A 38 -12.01 7.76 -11.90
CA ARG A 38 -12.83 8.78 -11.23
C ARG A 38 -12.24 10.20 -11.28
N GLY A 39 -11.11 10.40 -11.95
CA GLY A 39 -10.47 11.71 -12.10
C GLY A 39 -9.59 12.13 -10.92
N HIS A 40 -9.08 11.16 -10.14
CA HIS A 40 -8.05 11.41 -9.15
C HIS A 40 -6.65 11.26 -9.78
N ASP A 41 -5.73 12.13 -9.36
CA ASP A 41 -4.31 12.04 -9.71
C ASP A 41 -3.62 11.29 -8.58
N VAL A 42 -3.29 10.02 -8.80
CA VAL A 42 -2.85 9.08 -7.76
C VAL A 42 -1.35 8.82 -7.89
N VAL A 43 -0.63 9.01 -6.80
CA VAL A 43 0.76 8.59 -6.65
C VAL A 43 0.79 7.42 -5.68
N VAL A 44 1.52 6.36 -6.03
CA VAL A 44 1.74 5.21 -5.15
C VAL A 44 3.18 5.24 -4.67
N GLU A 45 3.38 5.17 -3.36
CA GLU A 45 4.69 5.10 -2.72
C GLU A 45 4.74 3.85 -1.83
N ASP A 46 5.72 2.99 -2.09
CA ASP A 46 5.98 1.83 -1.26
C ASP A 46 7.09 2.14 -0.26
N ILE A 47 6.78 2.02 1.03
CA ILE A 47 7.75 2.24 2.11
C ILE A 47 8.45 0.96 2.54
N GLY A 48 8.12 -0.18 1.92
CA GLY A 48 8.67 -1.49 2.25
C GLY A 48 8.29 -1.90 3.67
N GLU A 49 9.28 -2.26 4.49
CA GLU A 49 9.00 -2.70 5.85
C GLU A 49 8.60 -1.55 6.77
N VAL A 50 7.56 -1.78 7.57
CA VAL A 50 7.08 -0.82 8.57
C VAL A 50 7.72 -1.12 9.93
N GLY A 51 8.35 -0.11 10.54
CA GLY A 51 8.97 -0.21 11.87
C GLY A 51 10.50 -0.01 11.85
N ASP A 52 11.22 -0.61 12.80
CA ASP A 52 12.69 -0.43 12.93
C ASP A 52 13.50 -0.91 11.72
N ALA A 53 12.90 -1.76 10.88
CA ALA A 53 13.51 -2.25 9.65
C ALA A 53 13.27 -1.34 8.43
N GLN A 54 12.52 -0.24 8.60
CA GLN A 54 12.30 0.75 7.55
C GLN A 54 13.61 1.46 7.21
N LYS A 55 14.25 1.05 6.10
CA LYS A 55 15.45 1.70 5.57
C LYS A 55 15.05 2.99 4.85
N ARG A 56 15.18 4.12 5.55
CA ARG A 56 15.05 5.46 4.97
C ARG A 56 16.17 5.78 3.99
#